data_AF-A0A0S7ZGF5-F1
#
_entry.id   AF-A0A0S7ZGF5-F1
#
_cell.length_a   1.000
_cell.length_b   1.000
_cell.length_c   1.000
_cell.angle_alpha   90.00
_cell.angle_beta   90.00
_cell.angle_gamma   90.00
#
_symmetry.space_group_name_H-M   'P 1'
#
loop_
_entity.id
_entity.type
_entity.pdbx_description
1 polymer ?
#
loop_
_entity_poly.entity_id
_entity_poly.type
_entity_poly.pdbx_seq_one_letter_code
_entity_poly.pdbx_strand_id
1 'polypeptide(L)'
;MDSRLMRTFRKPDRTGTVPAGFSLLEAIIAITLSAMLLGIFTTMIVASFFLRRTEHDVQAIDFIQEELDTLRTLPFTELLNRTDGLFLGIPFTRGDWQVYNYSGNNALRLGTATDEEFIDESGLAVLPGNYRDNFTFTAKIRARSTSPVGWGVGLAFRYRDAENHYRYRFTANGIALDKVVQGTVTTIWSQSVTYSTGVWYELEIDADNEIIALLKNSLVLTTEVDDTFTAGDLALLALDGAIVDFDDVAVVTLAESDSWNFNSDPTGVLPAEWRRFSIFDMPDGDGTLTIEDYLGQTDMKKATVTVTWSDLTRTRSAMESTIITD
;
A
#
# COMPACT_ATOMS: atom_id res chain seq x y z
N MET A 1 50.14 -66.68 73.01
CA MET A 1 50.77 -66.40 71.70
C MET A 1 49.64 -66.48 70.69
N ASP A 2 49.25 -65.48 69.94
CA ASP A 2 49.78 -64.15 69.69
C ASP A 2 48.61 -63.29 69.18
N SER A 3 48.58 -62.04 69.61
CA SER A 3 47.58 -61.03 69.29
C SER A 3 47.99 -60.30 68.01
N ARG A 4 47.13 -60.22 66.98
CA ARG A 4 47.27 -59.20 65.93
C ARG A 4 45.93 -58.59 65.54
N LEU A 5 45.75 -57.36 66.01
CA LEU A 5 44.88 -56.33 65.45
C LEU A 5 45.21 -56.11 63.96
N MET A 6 44.21 -55.98 63.08
CA MET A 6 44.31 -55.04 61.96
C MET A 6 42.96 -54.73 61.29
N ARG A 7 42.51 -53.50 61.55
CA ARG A 7 41.88 -52.50 60.66
C ARG A 7 40.88 -52.99 59.60
N THR A 8 39.64 -52.61 59.83
CA THR A 8 38.58 -52.37 58.85
C THR A 8 39.06 -51.58 57.64
N PHE A 9 39.04 -52.19 56.45
CA PHE A 9 39.05 -51.46 55.18
C PHE A 9 37.63 -51.39 54.64
N ARG A 10 37.03 -50.20 54.78
CA ARG A 10 35.76 -49.83 54.15
C ARG A 10 35.96 -49.82 52.64
N LYS A 11 35.21 -50.63 51.91
CA LYS A 11 35.18 -50.64 50.44
C LYS A 11 34.81 -49.22 49.97
N PRO A 12 35.58 -48.57 49.08
CA PRO A 12 35.17 -47.28 48.55
C PRO A 12 33.93 -47.50 47.68
N ASP A 13 32.89 -46.74 48.00
CA ASP A 13 31.69 -46.61 47.20
C ASP A 13 32.07 -46.03 45.83
N ARG A 14 31.88 -46.82 44.76
CA ARG A 14 32.09 -46.37 43.39
C ARG A 14 30.78 -45.79 42.84
N THR A 15 30.26 -44.75 43.48
CA THR A 15 29.32 -43.82 42.83
C THR A 15 30.14 -42.75 42.11
N GLY A 16 30.75 -43.15 41.00
CA GLY A 16 31.33 -42.23 40.03
C GLY A 16 30.65 -42.50 38.71
N THR A 17 29.51 -41.86 38.43
CA THR A 17 29.10 -41.61 37.05
C THR A 17 30.23 -40.79 36.43
N VAL A 18 31.11 -41.47 35.68
CA VAL A 18 32.04 -40.80 34.80
C VAL A 18 31.17 -39.94 33.88
N PRO A 19 31.36 -38.61 33.79
CA PRO A 19 30.66 -37.84 32.77
C PRO A 19 31.03 -38.50 31.44
N ALA A 20 30.04 -38.96 30.68
CA ALA A 20 30.27 -39.57 29.39
C ALA A 20 31.06 -38.57 28.54
N GLY A 21 32.38 -38.76 28.47
CA GLY A 21 33.25 -37.90 27.69
C GLY A 21 32.87 -38.09 26.23
N PHE A 22 32.60 -37.00 25.52
CA PHE A 22 32.35 -37.03 24.08
C PHE A 22 33.45 -37.85 23.41
N SER A 23 33.07 -38.89 22.68
CA SER A 23 34.04 -39.66 21.90
C SER A 23 34.56 -38.81 20.74
N LEU A 24 35.81 -39.05 20.32
CA LEU A 24 36.40 -38.36 19.16
C LEU A 24 35.54 -38.52 17.90
N LEU A 25 34.87 -39.67 17.75
CA LEU A 25 33.98 -39.96 16.63
C LEU A 25 32.72 -39.08 16.65
N GLU A 26 32.07 -38.92 17.81
CA GLU A 26 30.90 -38.05 17.95
C GLU A 26 31.26 -36.58 17.71
N ALA A 27 32.45 -36.14 18.16
CA ALA A 27 32.93 -34.78 17.90
C ALA A 27 33.14 -34.52 16.39
N ILE A 28 33.72 -35.48 15.66
CA ILE A 28 33.91 -35.39 14.20
C ILE A 28 32.56 -35.38 13.47
N ILE A 29 31.62 -36.24 13.89
CA ILE A 29 30.27 -36.27 13.31
C ILE A 29 29.54 -34.94 13.55
N ALA A 30 29.63 -34.38 14.76
CA ALA A 30 29.01 -33.09 15.08
C ALA A 30 29.60 -31.95 14.23
N ILE A 31 30.93 -31.87 14.09
CA ILE A 31 31.59 -30.83 13.28
C ILE A 31 31.20 -30.96 11.80
N THR A 32 31.15 -32.18 11.26
CA THR A 32 30.77 -32.38 9.85
C THR A 32 29.29 -32.06 9.60
N LEU A 33 28.40 -32.44 10.52
CA LEU A 33 26.98 -32.06 10.47
C LEU A 33 26.82 -30.54 10.58
N SER A 34 27.52 -29.87 11.49
CA SER A 34 27.47 -28.41 11.61
C SER A 34 27.99 -27.69 10.36
N ALA A 35 29.08 -28.17 9.75
CA ALA A 35 29.60 -27.60 8.51
C ALA A 35 28.63 -27.80 7.34
N MET A 36 28.00 -28.97 7.22
CA MET A 36 26.96 -29.23 6.22
C MET A 36 25.74 -28.33 6.44
N LEU A 37 25.26 -28.19 7.67
CA LEU A 37 24.14 -27.29 8.00
C LEU A 37 24.46 -25.84 7.68
N LEU A 38 25.68 -25.37 7.98
CA LEU A 38 26.13 -24.01 7.64
C LEU A 38 26.20 -23.81 6.12
N GLY A 39 26.66 -24.83 5.38
CA GLY A 39 26.66 -24.82 3.92
C GLY A 39 25.24 -24.70 3.35
N ILE A 40 24.31 -25.54 3.82
CA ILE A 40 22.90 -25.51 3.42
C ILE A 40 22.29 -24.15 3.75
N PHE A 41 22.50 -23.65 4.97
CA PHE A 41 22.00 -22.35 5.41
C PHE A 41 22.53 -21.21 4.54
N THR A 42 23.82 -21.23 4.21
CA THR A 42 24.43 -20.22 3.31
C THR A 42 23.82 -20.29 1.92
N THR A 43 23.66 -21.49 1.35
CA THR A 43 23.00 -21.65 0.04
C THR A 43 21.54 -21.20 0.06
N MET A 44 20.80 -21.44 1.15
CA MET A 44 19.42 -20.98 1.31
C MET A 44 19.33 -19.45 1.36
N ILE A 45 20.24 -18.78 2.07
CA ILE A 45 20.29 -17.31 2.11
C ILE A 45 20.58 -16.76 0.70
N VAL A 46 21.58 -17.30 0.01
CA VAL A 46 21.94 -16.84 -1.34
C VAL A 46 20.80 -17.09 -2.33
N ALA A 47 20.14 -18.25 -2.27
CA ALA A 47 19.00 -18.56 -3.11
C ALA A 47 17.81 -17.62 -2.84
N SER A 48 17.50 -17.36 -1.56
CA SER A 48 16.42 -16.43 -1.17
C SER A 48 16.70 -15.01 -1.67
N PHE A 49 17.96 -14.57 -1.57
CA PHE A 49 18.38 -13.28 -2.10
C PHE A 49 18.24 -13.20 -3.61
N PHE A 50 18.68 -14.23 -4.34
CA PHE A 50 18.55 -14.28 -5.79
C PHE A 50 17.08 -14.26 -6.23
N LEU A 51 16.21 -15.04 -5.57
CA LEU A 51 14.78 -15.08 -5.87
C LEU A 51 14.12 -13.72 -5.66
N ARG A 52 14.34 -13.06 -4.52
CA ARG A 52 13.80 -11.71 -4.26
C ARG A 52 14.28 -10.69 -5.28
N ARG A 53 15.56 -10.78 -5.66
CA ARG A 53 16.10 -9.88 -6.67
C ARG A 53 15.43 -10.08 -8.04
N THR A 54 15.29 -11.33 -8.48
CA THR A 54 14.57 -11.64 -9.72
C THR A 54 13.10 -11.21 -9.65
N GLU A 55 12.46 -11.35 -8.50
CA GLU A 55 11.10 -10.88 -8.26
C GLU A 55 10.96 -9.37 -8.47
N HIS A 56 11.83 -8.56 -7.86
CA HIS A 56 11.81 -7.10 -8.05
C HIS A 56 12.15 -6.70 -9.50
N ASP A 57 13.11 -7.36 -10.14
CA ASP A 57 13.46 -7.12 -11.55
C ASP A 57 12.24 -7.33 -12.46
N VAL A 58 11.46 -8.41 -12.22
CA VAL A 58 10.24 -8.72 -12.98
C VAL A 58 9.12 -7.73 -12.66
N GLN A 59 8.89 -7.43 -11.38
CA GLN A 59 7.89 -6.45 -10.95
C GLN A 59 8.11 -5.08 -11.59
N ALA A 60 9.35 -4.59 -11.62
CA ALA A 60 9.67 -3.31 -12.24
C ALA A 60 9.35 -3.28 -13.74
N ILE A 61 9.63 -4.37 -14.47
CA ILE A 61 9.31 -4.49 -15.90
C ILE A 61 7.79 -4.55 -16.11
N ASP A 62 7.07 -5.32 -15.28
CA ASP A 62 5.62 -5.45 -15.39
C ASP A 62 4.94 -4.08 -15.16
N PHE A 63 5.37 -3.30 -14.16
CA PHE A 63 4.86 -1.94 -13.94
C PHE A 63 5.16 -1.00 -15.10
N ILE A 64 6.37 -1.06 -15.66
CA ILE A 64 6.74 -0.26 -16.82
C ILE A 64 5.83 -0.57 -18.01
N GLN A 65 5.56 -1.86 -18.27
CA GLN A 65 4.70 -2.28 -19.36
C GLN A 65 3.25 -1.86 -19.14
N GLU A 66 2.74 -2.04 -17.92
CA GLU A 66 1.39 -1.61 -17.55
C GLU A 66 1.20 -0.09 -17.76
N GLU A 67 2.18 0.71 -17.35
CA GLU A 67 2.15 2.17 -17.56
C GLU A 67 2.20 2.51 -19.06
N LEU A 68 3.12 1.92 -19.81
CA LEU A 68 3.23 2.18 -21.25
C LEU A 68 1.97 1.77 -22.01
N ASP A 69 1.32 0.66 -21.63
CA ASP A 69 0.05 0.23 -22.21
C ASP A 69 -1.08 1.19 -21.83
N THR A 70 -1.13 1.64 -20.57
CA THR A 70 -2.11 2.63 -20.11
C THR A 70 -1.98 3.93 -20.90
N LEU A 71 -0.77 4.47 -21.06
CA LEU A 71 -0.52 5.70 -21.81
C LEU A 71 -0.99 5.61 -23.27
N ARG A 72 -0.93 4.43 -23.91
CA ARG A 72 -1.43 4.21 -25.28
C ARG A 72 -2.96 4.23 -25.38
N THR A 73 -3.66 4.07 -24.27
CA THR A 73 -5.13 4.12 -24.22
C THR A 73 -5.67 5.49 -23.86
N LEU A 74 -4.83 6.35 -23.27
CA LEU A 74 -5.20 7.72 -22.93
C LEU A 74 -5.40 8.59 -24.16
N PRO A 75 -6.34 9.56 -24.14
CA PRO A 75 -6.45 10.55 -25.20
C PRO A 75 -5.12 11.28 -25.39
N PHE A 76 -4.68 11.46 -26.63
CA PHE A 76 -3.39 12.10 -26.94
C PHE A 76 -3.29 13.51 -26.33
N THR A 77 -4.42 14.21 -26.22
CA THR A 77 -4.52 15.54 -25.58
C THR A 77 -4.18 15.56 -24.09
N GLU A 78 -4.26 14.41 -23.39
CA GLU A 78 -3.88 14.27 -21.98
C GLU A 78 -2.37 13.98 -21.80
N LEU A 79 -1.66 13.62 -22.88
CA LEU A 79 -0.23 13.31 -22.88
C LEU A 79 0.62 14.58 -22.96
N LEU A 80 0.45 15.45 -21.96
CA LEU A 80 1.21 16.69 -21.83
C LEU A 80 2.69 16.42 -21.54
N ASN A 81 3.55 17.32 -22.04
CA ASN A 81 4.99 17.23 -21.78
C ASN A 81 5.24 17.32 -20.26
N ARG A 82 6.03 16.39 -19.74
CA ARG A 82 6.43 16.32 -18.34
C ARG A 82 7.81 15.69 -18.21
N THR A 83 8.51 16.01 -17.14
CA THR A 83 9.84 15.48 -16.85
C THR A 83 9.82 14.91 -15.45
N ASP A 84 10.19 13.64 -15.34
CA ASP A 84 10.21 12.88 -14.10
C ASP A 84 8.93 13.06 -13.25
N GLY A 85 7.77 13.08 -13.91
CA GLY A 85 6.47 13.25 -13.26
C GLY A 85 5.88 11.93 -12.80
N LEU A 86 4.74 11.99 -12.12
CA LEU A 86 3.98 10.81 -11.72
C LEU A 86 3.44 10.03 -12.92
N PHE A 87 3.17 8.75 -12.69
CA PHE A 87 2.48 7.87 -13.62
C PHE A 87 1.04 8.32 -13.85
N LEU A 88 0.48 8.01 -15.03
CA LEU A 88 -0.89 8.36 -15.40
C LEU A 88 -1.75 7.15 -15.67
N GLY A 89 -3.02 7.24 -15.28
CA GLY A 89 -4.03 6.22 -15.48
C GLY A 89 -3.86 4.97 -14.61
N ILE A 90 -2.83 4.91 -13.76
CA ILE A 90 -2.63 3.81 -12.81
C ILE A 90 -2.79 4.32 -11.37
N PRO A 91 -3.76 3.76 -10.61
CA PRO A 91 -3.90 4.06 -9.20
C PRO A 91 -3.08 3.10 -8.34
N PHE A 92 -2.14 3.64 -7.57
CA PHE A 92 -1.34 2.86 -6.61
C PHE A 92 -1.86 2.97 -5.19
N THR A 93 -1.99 1.82 -4.53
CA THR A 93 -2.12 1.81 -3.06
C THR A 93 -0.80 2.24 -2.43
N ARG A 94 -0.81 3.19 -1.50
CA ARG A 94 0.43 3.80 -0.96
C ARG A 94 0.29 4.33 0.46
N GLY A 95 1.34 4.22 1.27
CA GLY A 95 1.31 4.57 2.68
C GLY A 95 1.18 3.34 3.58
N ASP A 96 0.99 3.58 4.87
CA ASP A 96 0.91 2.52 5.86
C ASP A 96 -0.52 2.03 6.02
N TRP A 97 -0.73 0.75 5.72
CA TRP A 97 -2.05 0.11 5.81
C TRP A 97 -1.98 -1.14 6.65
N GLN A 98 -2.96 -1.36 7.51
CA GLN A 98 -3.10 -2.60 8.25
C GLN A 98 -4.45 -2.68 8.94
N VAL A 99 -4.95 -3.90 9.14
CA VAL A 99 -6.09 -4.12 10.01
C VAL A 99 -5.67 -3.90 11.47
N TYR A 100 -6.45 -3.12 12.21
CA TYR A 100 -6.18 -2.80 13.60
C TYR A 100 -7.40 -3.05 14.48
N ASN A 101 -7.19 -3.59 15.68
CA ASN A 101 -8.26 -3.79 16.65
C ASN A 101 -8.59 -2.49 17.41
N TYR A 102 -9.81 -2.01 17.23
CA TYR A 102 -10.40 -0.92 18.00
C TYR A 102 -11.54 -1.43 18.88
N SER A 103 -11.31 -1.45 20.20
CA SER A 103 -12.36 -1.69 21.21
C SER A 103 -13.17 -2.98 20.98
N GLY A 104 -12.52 -4.03 20.45
CA GLY A 104 -13.16 -5.33 20.20
C GLY A 104 -13.60 -5.57 18.74
N ASN A 105 -13.65 -4.53 17.91
CA ASN A 105 -13.88 -4.63 16.46
C ASN A 105 -12.61 -4.30 15.70
N ASN A 106 -12.44 -4.86 14.50
CA ASN A 106 -11.30 -4.52 13.65
C ASN A 106 -11.71 -3.49 12.60
N ALA A 107 -10.77 -2.63 12.24
CA ALA A 107 -10.95 -1.61 11.22
C ALA A 107 -9.68 -1.54 10.36
N LEU A 108 -9.80 -1.15 9.10
CA LEU A 108 -8.65 -0.89 8.26
C LEU A 108 -8.04 0.46 8.66
N ARG A 109 -6.79 0.45 9.12
CA ARG A 109 -6.03 1.67 9.35
C ARG A 109 -5.27 2.06 8.10
N LEU A 110 -5.25 3.36 7.85
CA LEU A 110 -4.44 4.06 6.88
C LEU A 110 -3.62 5.16 7.59
N GLY A 111 -2.34 5.31 7.22
CA GLY A 111 -1.47 6.41 7.62
C GLY A 111 -0.31 6.65 6.66
N THR A 112 0.59 7.54 7.06
CA THR A 112 1.49 8.28 6.18
C THR A 112 2.50 7.46 5.38
N ALA A 113 2.36 7.49 4.05
CA ALA A 113 3.50 7.64 3.15
C ALA A 113 4.17 8.99 3.44
N THR A 114 5.50 9.04 3.42
CA THR A 114 6.29 10.25 3.68
C THR A 114 6.40 11.19 2.46
N ASP A 115 5.69 10.90 1.38
CA ASP A 115 6.03 11.45 0.07
C ASP A 115 5.16 12.66 -0.25
N GLU A 116 5.79 13.84 -0.27
CA GLU A 116 5.16 15.14 -0.57
C GLU A 116 4.71 15.26 -2.04
N GLU A 117 4.97 14.25 -2.88
CA GLU A 117 4.71 14.29 -4.33
C GLU A 117 3.23 14.06 -4.70
N PHE A 118 2.41 13.51 -3.79
CA PHE A 118 1.02 13.12 -4.09
C PHE A 118 -0.04 14.14 -3.66
N ILE A 119 0.10 15.43 -3.96
CA ILE A 119 -0.93 16.49 -3.73
C ILE A 119 -1.67 16.31 -2.38
N ASP A 120 -0.89 16.37 -1.30
CA ASP A 120 -1.30 16.22 0.09
C ASP A 120 -1.81 14.81 0.49
N GLU A 121 -1.78 13.83 -0.41
CA GLU A 121 -2.23 12.45 -0.16
C GLU A 121 -1.19 11.63 0.59
N SER A 122 -1.25 11.76 1.92
CA SER A 122 -0.49 10.91 2.83
C SER A 122 -0.84 9.42 2.76
N GLY A 123 -1.96 9.05 2.14
CA GLY A 123 -2.17 7.67 1.73
C GLY A 123 -3.49 7.42 0.99
N LEU A 124 -3.47 6.43 0.11
CA LEU A 124 -4.58 5.96 -0.72
C LEU A 124 -4.70 4.42 -0.81
N ALA A 125 -5.86 3.83 -0.51
CA ALA A 125 -6.11 2.39 -0.66
C ALA A 125 -7.18 2.20 -1.69
N VAL A 126 -6.76 1.65 -2.81
CA VAL A 126 -7.63 1.38 -3.93
C VAL A 126 -8.47 0.16 -3.60
N LEU A 127 -9.78 0.29 -3.79
CA LEU A 127 -10.72 -0.80 -3.53
C LEU A 127 -10.47 -1.98 -4.48
N PRO A 128 -10.80 -3.21 -4.06
CA PRO A 128 -10.87 -4.34 -4.97
C PRO A 128 -11.88 -4.10 -6.11
N GLY A 129 -11.61 -4.68 -7.27
CA GLY A 129 -12.47 -4.58 -8.45
C GLY A 129 -11.88 -3.71 -9.57
N ASN A 130 -12.72 -3.35 -10.54
CA ASN A 130 -12.34 -2.57 -11.70
C ASN A 130 -12.90 -1.13 -11.61
N TYR A 131 -12.62 -0.32 -12.63
CA TYR A 131 -13.21 1.00 -12.81
C TYR A 131 -14.74 0.95 -12.73
N ARG A 132 -15.31 1.93 -12.03
CA ARG A 132 -16.76 2.08 -11.82
C ARG A 132 -17.21 3.44 -12.33
N ASP A 133 -18.34 3.43 -13.02
CA ASP A 133 -19.01 4.62 -13.55
C ASP A 133 -20.09 5.12 -12.58
N ASN A 134 -21.10 4.27 -12.34
CA ASN A 134 -22.27 4.53 -11.53
C ASN A 134 -22.27 3.60 -10.31
N PHE A 135 -22.31 4.20 -9.13
CA PHE A 135 -22.15 3.48 -7.87
C PHE A 135 -22.73 4.28 -6.71
N THR A 136 -23.10 3.54 -5.66
CA THR A 136 -23.17 4.05 -4.29
C THR A 136 -21.93 3.55 -3.55
N PHE A 137 -21.16 4.46 -2.97
CA PHE A 137 -19.96 4.15 -2.20
C PHE A 137 -20.06 4.74 -0.79
N THR A 138 -20.09 3.86 0.21
CA THR A 138 -20.27 4.21 1.62
C THR A 138 -19.08 3.71 2.44
N ALA A 139 -18.66 4.49 3.44
CA ALA A 139 -17.70 4.03 4.45
C ALA A 139 -17.86 4.80 5.76
N LYS A 140 -17.56 4.13 6.88
CA LYS A 140 -17.32 4.79 8.16
C LYS A 140 -15.86 5.19 8.24
N ILE A 141 -15.63 6.44 8.65
CA ILE A 141 -14.32 7.09 8.66
C ILE A 141 -14.09 7.72 10.02
N ARG A 142 -12.90 7.51 10.58
CA ARG A 142 -12.47 8.17 11.82
C ARG A 142 -11.03 8.60 11.74
N ALA A 143 -10.81 9.92 11.66
CA ALA A 143 -9.50 10.51 11.92
C ALA A 143 -9.09 10.24 13.38
N ARG A 144 -7.89 9.72 13.63
CA ARG A 144 -7.41 9.43 14.98
C ARG A 144 -7.00 10.70 15.71
N SER A 145 -7.03 10.65 17.05
CA SER A 145 -6.54 11.74 17.89
C SER A 145 -5.04 12.03 17.74
N THR A 146 -4.30 11.09 17.14
CA THR A 146 -2.88 11.22 16.81
C THR A 146 -2.63 11.89 15.47
N SER A 147 -3.67 12.18 14.68
CA SER A 147 -3.51 12.91 13.41
C SER A 147 -2.99 14.32 13.66
N PRO A 148 -2.09 14.84 12.79
CA PRO A 148 -1.50 16.15 12.95
C PRO A 148 -2.53 17.27 12.73
N VAL A 149 -2.21 18.48 13.19
CA VAL A 149 -3.02 19.67 12.86
C VAL A 149 -3.02 19.87 11.34
N GLY A 150 -4.19 20.12 10.76
CA GLY A 150 -4.36 20.23 9.31
C GLY A 150 -4.88 18.96 8.65
N TRP A 151 -4.99 17.85 9.39
CA TRP A 151 -5.46 16.57 8.86
C TRP A 151 -6.70 16.66 7.97
N GLY A 152 -6.71 15.82 6.92
CA GLY A 152 -7.88 15.54 6.10
C GLY A 152 -8.08 14.05 5.90
N VAL A 153 -9.33 13.61 5.81
CA VAL A 153 -9.67 12.20 5.53
C VAL A 153 -10.90 12.15 4.65
N GLY A 154 -11.08 11.05 3.90
CA GLY A 154 -12.24 10.93 3.05
C GLY A 154 -12.23 9.71 2.15
N LEU A 155 -12.99 9.87 1.07
CA LEU A 155 -13.12 8.92 -0.03
C LEU A 155 -12.63 9.59 -1.30
N ALA A 156 -11.93 8.84 -2.14
CA ALA A 156 -11.63 9.24 -3.50
C ALA A 156 -12.41 8.35 -4.47
N PHE A 157 -12.89 8.92 -5.56
CA PHE A 157 -13.75 8.21 -6.49
C PHE A 157 -13.55 8.71 -7.92
N ARG A 158 -13.90 7.84 -8.87
CA ARG A 158 -13.48 7.96 -10.28
C ARG A 158 -11.99 8.29 -10.38
N TYR A 159 -11.22 7.58 -9.55
CA TYR A 159 -9.81 7.81 -9.37
C TYR A 159 -9.06 7.13 -10.51
N ARG A 160 -8.52 7.92 -11.44
CA ARG A 160 -7.74 7.40 -12.57
C ARG A 160 -6.26 7.29 -12.17
N ASP A 161 -5.75 8.31 -11.52
CA ASP A 161 -4.39 8.42 -10.99
C ASP A 161 -4.35 9.54 -9.93
N ALA A 162 -3.16 9.80 -9.36
CA ALA A 162 -2.97 10.82 -8.34
C ALA A 162 -3.18 12.27 -8.81
N GLU A 163 -3.22 12.50 -10.12
CA GLU A 163 -3.41 13.82 -10.69
C GLU A 163 -4.81 14.03 -11.27
N ASN A 164 -5.66 12.99 -11.31
CA ASN A 164 -6.94 12.98 -12.02
C ASN A 164 -8.02 12.15 -11.27
N HIS A 165 -8.79 12.81 -10.41
CA HIS A 165 -9.83 12.16 -9.59
C HIS A 165 -10.74 13.17 -8.86
N TYR A 166 -11.79 12.67 -8.21
CA TYR A 166 -12.54 13.43 -7.20
C TYR A 166 -12.17 13.00 -5.78
N ARG A 167 -12.33 13.94 -4.82
CA ARG A 167 -12.16 13.73 -3.38
C ARG A 167 -13.41 14.20 -2.64
N TYR A 168 -14.07 13.30 -1.92
CA TYR A 168 -15.06 13.68 -0.90
C TYR A 168 -14.42 13.56 0.48
N ARG A 169 -14.04 14.70 1.04
CA ARG A 169 -13.19 14.74 2.25
C ARG A 169 -13.75 15.65 3.32
N PHE A 170 -13.39 15.38 4.57
CA PHE A 170 -13.55 16.32 5.67
C PHE A 170 -12.24 16.55 6.43
N THR A 171 -12.15 17.73 7.01
CA THR A 171 -11.09 18.18 7.91
C THR A 171 -11.72 18.64 9.22
N ALA A 172 -10.92 19.13 10.17
CA ALA A 172 -11.45 19.70 11.40
C ALA A 172 -12.46 20.86 11.18
N ASN A 173 -12.40 21.56 10.03
CA ASN A 173 -13.13 22.81 9.79
C ASN A 173 -14.23 22.71 8.73
N GLY A 174 -14.36 21.59 8.03
CA GLY A 174 -15.40 21.44 7.02
C GLY A 174 -15.34 20.14 6.26
N ILE A 175 -16.30 20.01 5.35
CA ILE A 175 -16.43 18.90 4.40
C ILE A 175 -16.51 19.49 3.00
N ALA A 176 -15.90 18.82 2.02
CA ALA A 176 -15.78 19.33 0.66
C ALA A 176 -15.80 18.23 -0.38
N LEU A 177 -16.33 18.58 -1.55
CA LEU A 177 -16.10 17.90 -2.81
C LEU A 177 -15.02 18.67 -3.57
N ASP A 178 -13.90 18.01 -3.82
CA ASP A 178 -12.88 18.53 -4.71
C ASP A 178 -12.77 17.67 -5.96
N LYS A 179 -12.26 18.30 -7.00
CA LYS A 179 -11.77 17.67 -8.22
C LYS A 179 -10.29 17.99 -8.38
N VAL A 180 -9.51 16.99 -8.74
CA VAL A 180 -8.10 17.13 -9.10
C VAL A 180 -7.99 16.89 -10.60
N VAL A 181 -7.50 17.87 -11.34
CA VAL A 181 -7.24 17.74 -12.78
C VAL A 181 -5.82 18.16 -13.06
N GLN A 182 -5.01 17.25 -13.61
CA GLN A 182 -3.59 17.48 -13.87
C GLN A 182 -2.88 18.05 -12.63
N GLY A 183 -3.18 17.44 -11.49
CA GLY A 183 -2.62 17.77 -10.19
C GLY A 183 -3.12 19.07 -9.56
N THR A 184 -4.06 19.77 -10.18
CA THR A 184 -4.65 21.00 -9.64
C THR A 184 -5.95 20.71 -8.92
N VAL A 185 -5.98 21.00 -7.61
CA VAL A 185 -7.19 20.86 -6.78
C VAL A 185 -8.15 22.03 -7.01
N THR A 186 -9.40 21.72 -7.32
CA THR A 186 -10.52 22.68 -7.40
C THR A 186 -11.65 22.19 -6.52
N THR A 187 -12.06 22.99 -5.54
CA THR A 187 -13.26 22.69 -4.72
C THR A 187 -14.52 23.01 -5.52
N ILE A 188 -15.34 22.00 -5.77
CA ILE A 188 -16.65 22.13 -6.42
C ILE A 188 -17.67 22.62 -5.39
N TRP A 189 -17.65 22.00 -4.21
CA TRP A 189 -18.59 22.31 -3.14
C TRP A 189 -17.90 22.19 -1.78
N SER A 190 -18.29 23.03 -0.83
CA SER A 190 -17.85 22.87 0.57
C SER A 190 -18.88 23.39 1.55
N GLN A 191 -18.81 22.85 2.77
CA GLN A 191 -19.60 23.28 3.91
C GLN A 191 -18.74 23.36 5.16
N SER A 192 -18.76 24.51 5.84
CA SER A 192 -18.07 24.70 7.11
C SER A 192 -18.83 24.00 8.23
N VAL A 193 -18.22 22.97 8.81
CA VAL A 193 -18.73 22.17 9.93
C VAL A 193 -17.53 21.67 10.73
N THR A 194 -17.63 21.67 12.06
CA THR A 194 -16.56 21.14 12.90
C THR A 194 -16.61 19.62 12.96
N TYR A 195 -15.48 18.98 12.65
CA TYR A 195 -15.27 17.55 12.85
C TYR A 195 -14.24 17.30 13.93
N SER A 196 -14.49 16.28 14.76
CA SER A 196 -13.59 15.90 15.85
C SER A 196 -12.85 14.62 15.51
N THR A 197 -11.58 14.55 15.89
CA THR A 197 -10.84 13.28 15.87
C THR A 197 -11.42 12.31 16.90
N GLY A 198 -11.23 11.01 16.68
CA GLY A 198 -11.75 9.95 17.54
C GLY A 198 -13.25 9.68 17.38
N VAL A 199 -13.94 10.40 16.50
CA VAL A 199 -15.38 10.22 16.22
C VAL A 199 -15.57 9.57 14.85
N TRP A 200 -16.45 8.57 14.78
CA TRP A 200 -16.86 7.95 13.52
C TRP A 200 -17.89 8.81 12.81
N TYR A 201 -17.68 9.03 11.52
CA TYR A 201 -18.63 9.63 10.61
C TYR A 201 -18.83 8.69 9.43
N GLU A 202 -20.05 8.59 8.93
CA GLU A 202 -20.34 7.83 7.71
C GLU A 202 -20.44 8.80 6.54
N LEU A 203 -19.65 8.57 5.50
CA LEU A 203 -19.74 9.27 4.24
C LEU A 203 -20.33 8.33 3.20
N GLU A 204 -21.13 8.89 2.30
CA GLU A 204 -21.69 8.19 1.16
C GLU A 204 -21.67 9.08 -0.08
N ILE A 205 -21.35 8.47 -1.22
CA ILE A 205 -21.31 9.07 -2.54
C ILE A 205 -22.26 8.27 -3.42
N ASP A 206 -23.28 8.93 -3.96
CA ASP A 206 -24.09 8.38 -5.05
C ASP A 206 -23.66 9.06 -6.35
N ALA A 207 -23.02 8.30 -7.22
CA ALA A 207 -22.62 8.73 -8.55
C ALA A 207 -23.54 8.08 -9.60
N ASP A 208 -24.25 8.91 -10.35
CA ASP A 208 -25.07 8.50 -11.49
C ASP A 208 -24.78 9.42 -12.69
N ASN A 209 -23.91 8.95 -13.58
CA ASN A 209 -23.33 9.71 -14.68
C ASN A 209 -22.66 11.00 -14.16
N GLU A 210 -22.99 12.17 -14.69
CA GLU A 210 -22.48 13.47 -14.21
C GLU A 210 -23.06 13.92 -12.85
N ILE A 211 -24.08 13.25 -12.31
CA ILE A 211 -24.72 13.64 -11.05
C ILE A 211 -23.98 12.98 -9.88
N ILE A 212 -23.52 13.81 -8.94
CA ILE A 212 -22.81 13.40 -7.74
C ILE A 212 -23.59 13.89 -6.52
N ALA A 213 -24.26 12.99 -5.80
CA ALA A 213 -24.88 13.31 -4.52
C ALA A 213 -23.98 12.86 -3.37
N LEU A 214 -23.81 13.75 -2.39
CA LEU A 214 -22.91 13.54 -1.26
C LEU A 214 -23.71 13.54 0.03
N LEU A 215 -23.53 12.48 0.81
CA LEU A 215 -24.26 12.26 2.04
C LEU A 215 -23.30 12.14 3.22
N LYS A 216 -23.82 12.48 4.40
CA LYS A 216 -23.16 12.21 5.68
C LYS A 216 -24.18 11.67 6.66
N ASN A 217 -23.90 10.51 7.26
CA ASN A 217 -24.82 9.83 8.18
C ASN A 217 -26.24 9.75 7.58
N SER A 218 -26.31 9.30 6.33
CA SER A 218 -27.53 9.19 5.51
C SER A 218 -28.29 10.50 5.21
N LEU A 219 -27.73 11.67 5.53
CA LEU A 219 -28.29 12.97 5.17
C LEU A 219 -27.60 13.52 3.91
N VAL A 220 -28.38 13.79 2.86
CA VAL A 220 -27.90 14.49 1.66
C VAL A 220 -27.44 15.90 2.03
N LEU A 221 -26.17 16.19 1.78
CA LEU A 221 -25.57 17.51 1.98
C LEU A 221 -25.63 18.35 0.71
N THR A 222 -25.36 17.75 -0.45
CA THR A 222 -25.44 18.40 -1.76
C THR A 222 -25.66 17.40 -2.89
N THR A 223 -26.04 17.92 -4.04
CA THR A 223 -26.06 17.23 -5.33
C THR A 223 -25.43 18.17 -6.36
N GLU A 224 -24.28 17.77 -6.90
CA GLU A 224 -23.52 18.53 -7.88
C GLU A 224 -23.58 17.84 -9.25
N VAL A 225 -23.30 18.61 -10.31
CA VAL A 225 -23.19 18.11 -11.68
C VAL A 225 -21.78 18.40 -12.19
N ASP A 226 -20.99 17.36 -12.45
CA ASP A 226 -19.64 17.46 -13.03
C ASP A 226 -19.32 16.19 -13.83
N ASP A 227 -18.87 16.36 -15.07
CA ASP A 227 -18.62 15.29 -16.04
C ASP A 227 -17.13 15.09 -16.37
N THR A 228 -16.24 15.72 -15.59
CA THR A 228 -14.79 15.70 -15.88
C THR A 228 -14.20 14.29 -15.83
N PHE A 229 -14.64 13.50 -14.85
CA PHE A 229 -14.35 12.07 -14.81
C PHE A 229 -15.67 11.33 -14.75
N THR A 230 -15.85 10.37 -15.66
CA THR A 230 -17.09 9.57 -15.77
C THR A 230 -16.93 8.17 -15.22
N ALA A 231 -15.69 7.67 -15.10
CA ALA A 231 -15.36 6.40 -14.48
C ALA A 231 -13.94 6.42 -13.90
N GLY A 232 -13.67 5.50 -12.97
CA GLY A 232 -12.35 5.27 -12.40
C GLY A 232 -12.43 4.34 -11.19
N ASP A 233 -11.30 4.11 -10.53
CA ASP A 233 -11.29 3.33 -9.30
C ASP A 233 -11.93 4.08 -8.12
N LEU A 234 -12.22 3.34 -7.06
CA LEU A 234 -12.66 3.88 -5.77
C LEU A 234 -11.55 3.70 -4.76
N ALA A 235 -11.38 4.63 -3.83
CA ALA A 235 -10.32 4.55 -2.85
C ALA A 235 -10.66 5.20 -1.51
N LEU A 236 -10.00 4.69 -0.47
CA LEU A 236 -9.97 5.27 0.87
C LEU A 236 -8.79 6.24 0.97
N LEU A 237 -9.01 7.42 1.57
CA LEU A 237 -8.10 8.55 1.44
C LEU A 237 -7.69 9.15 2.80
N ALA A 238 -6.38 9.36 2.98
CA ALA A 238 -5.79 10.17 4.04
C ALA A 238 -4.99 11.32 3.44
N LEU A 239 -5.18 12.50 4.00
CA LEU A 239 -4.55 13.74 3.56
C LEU A 239 -3.78 14.41 4.70
N ASP A 240 -2.77 15.20 4.35
CA ASP A 240 -2.07 16.09 5.29
C ASP A 240 -1.51 15.36 6.51
N GLY A 241 -1.03 14.13 6.30
CA GLY A 241 -0.44 13.32 7.35
C GLY A 241 -1.44 12.57 8.23
N ALA A 242 -2.72 12.50 7.84
CA ALA A 242 -3.76 11.92 8.67
C ALA A 242 -3.54 10.42 8.94
N ILE A 243 -3.78 10.01 10.19
CA ILE A 243 -3.93 8.61 10.56
C ILE A 243 -5.43 8.36 10.73
N VAL A 244 -5.98 7.45 9.93
CA VAL A 244 -7.43 7.24 9.84
C VAL A 244 -7.76 5.76 9.94
N ASP A 245 -8.88 5.46 10.57
CA ASP A 245 -9.47 4.13 10.59
C ASP A 245 -10.74 4.14 9.72
N PHE A 246 -10.92 3.10 8.91
CA PHE A 246 -12.08 2.84 8.06
C PHE A 246 -12.77 1.55 8.46
N ASP A 247 -14.09 1.55 8.41
CA ASP A 247 -14.93 0.39 8.73
C ASP A 247 -16.22 0.44 7.91
N ASP A 248 -16.94 -0.68 7.82
CA ASP A 248 -18.20 -0.84 7.07
C ASP A 248 -18.14 -0.21 5.67
N VAL A 249 -17.08 -0.51 4.92
CA VAL A 249 -16.89 -0.04 3.54
C VAL A 249 -17.83 -0.85 2.66
N ALA A 250 -18.62 -0.18 1.83
CA ALA A 250 -19.56 -0.85 0.93
C ALA A 250 -19.64 -0.15 -0.41
N VAL A 251 -19.73 -0.93 -1.48
CA VAL A 251 -19.97 -0.45 -2.83
C VAL A 251 -21.14 -1.20 -3.42
N VAL A 252 -22.07 -0.46 -4.02
CA VAL A 252 -23.20 -1.02 -4.76
C VAL A 252 -23.18 -0.42 -6.16
N THR A 253 -23.17 -1.28 -7.17
CA THR A 253 -23.38 -0.90 -8.57
C THR A 253 -24.64 -1.59 -9.08
N LEU A 254 -24.97 -1.42 -10.36
CA LEU A 254 -26.05 -2.17 -11.00
C LEU A 254 -25.75 -3.68 -11.11
N ALA A 255 -24.48 -4.07 -11.11
CA ALA A 255 -24.04 -5.45 -11.36
C ALA A 255 -23.54 -6.18 -10.10
N GLU A 256 -22.97 -5.46 -9.14
CA GLU A 256 -22.29 -6.03 -7.98
C GLU A 256 -22.60 -5.27 -6.69
N SER A 257 -22.47 -5.97 -5.56
CA SER A 257 -22.48 -5.36 -4.23
C SER A 257 -21.40 -6.03 -3.40
N ASP A 258 -20.43 -5.24 -2.98
CA ASP A 258 -19.30 -5.66 -2.16
C ASP A 258 -19.29 -4.90 -0.83
N SER A 259 -18.81 -5.55 0.22
CA SER A 259 -18.67 -4.91 1.53
C SER A 259 -17.53 -5.50 2.36
N TRP A 260 -16.88 -4.64 3.14
CA TRP A 260 -15.73 -4.96 3.98
C TRP A 260 -15.89 -4.26 5.34
N ASN A 261 -16.06 -5.06 6.40
CA ASN A 261 -16.11 -4.59 7.79
C ASN A 261 -14.88 -4.98 8.62
N PHE A 262 -13.91 -5.65 7.99
CA PHE A 262 -12.61 -6.05 8.54
C PHE A 262 -12.60 -6.89 9.84
N ASN A 263 -13.75 -7.23 10.42
CA ASN A 263 -13.87 -7.83 11.74
C ASN A 263 -13.30 -9.24 11.85
N SER A 264 -13.27 -9.97 10.74
CA SER A 264 -12.68 -11.31 10.65
C SER A 264 -11.20 -11.31 10.25
N ASP A 265 -10.66 -10.16 9.83
CA ASP A 265 -9.28 -10.08 9.35
C ASP A 265 -8.28 -10.08 10.51
N PRO A 266 -7.08 -10.69 10.34
CA PRO A 266 -6.07 -10.68 11.38
C PRO A 266 -5.52 -9.26 11.59
N THR A 267 -5.21 -8.89 12.83
CA THR A 267 -4.59 -7.60 13.12
C THR A 267 -3.14 -7.55 12.65
N GLY A 268 -2.68 -6.40 12.19
CA GLY A 268 -1.29 -6.17 11.77
C GLY A 268 -0.95 -6.73 10.40
N VAL A 269 -1.96 -7.17 9.63
CA VAL A 269 -1.80 -7.60 8.24
C VAL A 269 -2.72 -6.82 7.32
N LEU A 270 -2.37 -6.80 6.04
CA LEU A 270 -3.22 -6.29 4.96
C LEU A 270 -4.33 -7.31 4.66
N PRO A 271 -5.58 -6.88 4.45
CA PRO A 271 -6.61 -7.76 3.89
C PRO A 271 -6.16 -8.28 2.52
N ALA A 272 -6.21 -9.59 2.30
CA ALA A 272 -5.63 -10.21 1.11
C ALA A 272 -6.25 -9.68 -0.20
N GLU A 273 -7.56 -9.42 -0.19
CA GLU A 273 -8.32 -8.92 -1.35
C GLU A 273 -7.93 -7.47 -1.73
N TRP A 274 -7.44 -6.71 -0.76
CA TRP A 274 -7.04 -5.31 -0.93
C TRP A 274 -5.58 -5.14 -1.33
N ARG A 275 -4.81 -6.24 -1.41
CA ARG A 275 -3.41 -6.18 -1.82
C ARG A 275 -3.34 -5.99 -3.34
N ARG A 276 -3.03 -4.76 -3.75
CA ARG A 276 -2.49 -4.45 -5.07
C ARG A 276 -1.01 -4.20 -4.94
N PHE A 277 -0.20 -4.93 -5.70
CA PHE A 277 1.24 -4.67 -5.75
C PHE A 277 1.47 -3.29 -6.37
N SER A 278 2.35 -2.52 -5.76
CA SER A 278 2.75 -1.18 -6.21
C SER A 278 4.27 -1.09 -6.26
N ILE A 279 4.78 -0.10 -6.99
CA ILE A 279 6.18 0.33 -6.92
C ILE A 279 6.65 0.56 -5.47
N PHE A 280 5.76 1.00 -4.56
CA PHE A 280 6.10 1.23 -3.15
C PHE A 280 6.28 -0.04 -2.31
N ASP A 281 5.92 -1.21 -2.85
CA ASP A 281 6.21 -2.50 -2.21
C ASP A 281 7.67 -2.94 -2.42
N MET A 282 8.37 -2.33 -3.39
CA MET A 282 9.80 -2.54 -3.57
C MET A 282 10.59 -1.69 -2.57
N PRO A 283 11.76 -2.18 -2.09
CA PRO A 283 12.60 -1.40 -1.17
C PRO A 283 13.00 -0.07 -1.80
N ASP A 284 12.71 1.06 -1.13
CA ASP A 284 12.92 2.42 -1.65
C ASP A 284 12.43 2.57 -3.11
N GLY A 285 11.31 1.92 -3.43
CA GLY A 285 10.77 1.86 -4.77
C GLY A 285 10.16 3.19 -5.20
N ASP A 286 10.47 3.60 -6.43
CA ASP A 286 10.00 4.85 -7.02
C ASP A 286 9.79 4.70 -8.54
N GLY A 287 8.95 5.56 -9.13
CA GLY A 287 8.53 5.49 -10.51
C GLY A 287 8.32 6.87 -11.12
N THR A 288 9.01 7.17 -12.21
CA THR A 288 8.90 8.45 -12.92
C THR A 288 8.54 8.29 -14.39
N LEU A 289 7.75 9.23 -14.89
CA LEU A 289 7.27 9.32 -16.27
C LEU A 289 7.75 10.63 -16.90
N THR A 290 8.48 10.50 -18.00
CA THR A 290 8.85 11.63 -18.86
C THR A 290 8.11 11.53 -20.19
N ILE A 291 7.40 12.59 -20.57
CA ILE A 291 6.73 12.73 -21.87
C ILE A 291 7.31 13.95 -22.58
N GLU A 292 7.75 13.77 -23.82
CA GLU A 292 8.30 14.84 -24.65
C GLU A 292 7.87 14.69 -26.11
N ASP A 293 7.89 15.80 -26.86
CA ASP A 293 7.66 15.81 -28.31
C ASP A 293 8.75 14.98 -29.02
N TYR A 294 8.33 13.99 -29.81
CA TYR A 294 9.26 13.12 -30.50
C TYR A 294 9.80 13.78 -31.77
N LEU A 295 11.11 14.01 -31.80
CA LEU A 295 11.80 14.69 -32.91
C LEU A 295 11.24 16.11 -33.18
N GLY A 296 10.70 16.77 -32.16
CA GLY A 296 10.09 18.11 -32.27
C GLY A 296 8.75 18.13 -32.99
N GLN A 297 8.12 16.97 -33.18
CA GLN A 297 6.77 16.83 -33.73
C GLN A 297 5.74 16.84 -32.60
N THR A 298 4.71 17.67 -32.72
CA THR A 298 3.68 17.87 -31.67
C THR A 298 2.59 16.81 -31.68
N ASP A 299 2.47 16.08 -32.78
CA ASP A 299 1.55 14.95 -33.02
C ASP A 299 2.18 13.59 -32.67
N MET A 300 3.42 13.59 -32.18
CA MET A 300 4.13 12.40 -31.73
C MET A 300 4.76 12.65 -30.37
N LYS A 301 4.47 11.80 -29.38
CA LYS A 301 5.11 11.83 -28.07
C LYS A 301 6.05 10.64 -27.91
N LYS A 302 7.16 10.87 -27.23
CA LYS A 302 7.95 9.79 -26.62
C LYS A 302 7.64 9.79 -25.12
N ALA A 303 7.06 8.70 -24.64
CA ALA A 303 6.89 8.45 -23.22
C ALA A 303 8.03 7.53 -22.75
N THR A 304 8.66 7.88 -21.64
CA THR A 304 9.72 7.09 -21.00
C THR A 304 9.34 6.86 -19.55
N VAL A 305 9.23 5.60 -19.17
CA VAL A 305 8.92 5.18 -17.81
C VAL A 305 10.19 4.65 -17.18
N THR A 306 10.51 5.14 -15.99
CA THR A 306 11.66 4.70 -15.19
C THR A 306 11.16 4.20 -13.85
N VAL A 307 11.55 3.00 -13.46
CA VAL A 307 11.29 2.46 -12.12
C VAL A 307 12.63 2.25 -11.43
N THR A 308 12.74 2.67 -10.18
CA THR A 308 13.94 2.49 -9.35
C THR A 308 13.61 1.79 -8.04
N TRP A 309 14.59 1.08 -7.48
CA TRP A 309 14.46 0.41 -6.18
C TRP A 309 15.84 0.12 -5.61
N SER A 310 15.92 -0.17 -4.31
CA SER A 310 17.15 -0.56 -3.64
C SER A 310 17.35 -2.08 -3.61
N ASP A 311 18.54 -2.50 -4.01
CA ASP A 311 19.07 -3.87 -3.90
C ASP A 311 20.24 -3.83 -2.91
N LEU A 312 19.94 -4.11 -1.64
CA LEU A 312 20.82 -3.92 -0.48
C LEU A 312 21.24 -2.46 -0.29
N THR A 313 22.41 -2.08 -0.81
CA THR A 313 22.97 -0.72 -0.70
C THR A 313 23.15 -0.08 -2.08
N ARG A 314 22.60 -0.69 -3.13
CA ARG A 314 22.73 -0.21 -4.51
C ARG A 314 21.36 0.10 -5.06
N THR A 315 21.21 1.28 -5.63
CA THR A 315 20.04 1.62 -6.43
C THR A 315 20.09 0.85 -7.75
N ARG A 316 18.96 0.25 -8.10
CA ARG A 316 18.65 -0.38 -9.38
C ARG A 316 17.67 0.50 -10.12
N SER A 317 17.65 0.34 -11.43
CA SER A 317 16.69 1.02 -12.29
C SER A 317 16.40 0.16 -13.51
N ALA A 318 15.13 0.16 -13.91
CA ALA A 318 14.65 -0.31 -15.18
C ALA A 318 14.00 0.88 -15.90
N MET A 319 14.14 0.92 -17.23
CA MET A 319 13.62 2.03 -18.03
C MET A 319 13.23 1.53 -19.41
N GLU A 320 12.07 1.96 -19.89
CA GLU A 320 11.60 1.69 -21.24
C GLU A 320 10.89 2.91 -21.82
N SER A 321 10.81 2.97 -23.14
CA SER A 321 10.14 4.06 -23.85
C SER A 321 9.22 3.53 -24.93
N THR A 322 8.13 4.25 -25.18
CA THR A 322 7.28 4.05 -26.36
C THR A 322 7.07 5.37 -27.10
N ILE A 323 6.79 5.25 -28.40
CA ILE A 323 6.26 6.35 -29.20
C ILE A 323 4.74 6.23 -29.24
N ILE A 324 4.05 7.34 -29.07
CA ILE A 324 2.60 7.47 -29.16
C ILE A 324 2.30 8.55 -30.19
N THR A 325 1.34 8.29 -31.06
CA THR A 325 0.90 9.24 -32.11
C THR A 325 -0.57 9.57 -31.88
N ASP A 326 -0.97 10.78 -32.25
CA ASP A 326 -2.38 11.23 -32.26
C ASP A 326 -3.26 10.37 -33.20
#